data_AF-A0A7Y3C1Y4-F1
#
_entry.id   AF-A0A7Y3C1Y4-F1
#
_cell.length_a   1.000
_cell.length_b   1.000
_cell.length_c   1.000
_cell.angle_alpha   90.00
_cell.angle_beta   90.00
_cell.angle_gamma   90.00
#
_symmetry.space_group_name_H-M   'P 1'
#
loop_
_entity.id
_entity.type
_entity.pdbx_description
1 polymer ?
#
loop_
_entity_poly.entity_id
_entity_poly.type
_entity_poly.pdbx_seq_one_letter_code
_entity_poly.pdbx_strand_id
1 'polypeptide(L)'
;MHLSAIESRTGAPFGLFTTLLGICAVAVMPTAAASQTTGTPPPAVDASDEPTPEQRYGDWVRRLDFRPQEYAFRRSNMIRLLRESGGGMMIVPSSDGRTHGDTFRQLGDFWYYTGLEVPNSVLVLDADRDRSILFLPPTDYRFENPGRPNDFPGRPLLDDYQLRSIAGIEEYRDASEFEDFLGRRVRGRTTLRANLGVPG
;
A
#
# COMPACT_ATOMS: atom_id res chain seq x y z
N MET A 1 -21.44 -22.22 44.48
CA MET A 1 -22.71 -22.06 43.75
C MET A 1 -22.32 -21.84 42.28
N HIS A 2 -22.13 -22.88 41.45
CA HIS A 2 -23.13 -23.80 40.89
C HIS A 2 -24.23 -23.02 40.13
N LEU A 3 -24.13 -22.88 38.80
CA LEU A 3 -24.84 -23.74 37.83
C LEU A 3 -24.51 -23.42 36.36
N SER A 4 -24.42 -24.49 35.58
CA SER A 4 -24.30 -24.60 34.13
C SER A 4 -25.66 -24.45 33.40
N ALA A 5 -25.61 -24.36 32.05
CA ALA A 5 -26.49 -24.99 31.03
C ALA A 5 -26.73 -24.01 29.84
N ILE A 6 -26.34 -24.30 28.59
CA ILE A 6 -26.85 -25.29 27.58
C ILE A 6 -28.15 -24.85 26.90
N GLU A 7 -28.10 -24.73 25.56
CA GLU A 7 -29.07 -25.17 24.53
C GLU A 7 -28.57 -24.60 23.18
N SER A 8 -28.11 -25.33 22.14
CA SER A 8 -28.66 -26.46 21.36
C SER A 8 -30.02 -26.18 20.73
N ARG A 9 -30.04 -25.80 19.44
CA ARG A 9 -31.16 -26.11 18.54
C ARG A 9 -30.70 -26.63 17.17
N THR A 10 -31.26 -27.80 16.90
CA THR A 10 -31.30 -28.68 15.76
C THR A 10 -32.20 -28.18 14.62
N GLY A 11 -32.06 -28.78 13.43
CA GLY A 11 -33.10 -28.83 12.37
C GLY A 11 -32.53 -28.56 10.97
N ALA A 12 -31.92 -29.53 10.28
CA ALA A 12 -32.50 -30.66 9.52
C ALA A 12 -32.78 -30.33 8.03
N PRO A 13 -32.74 -31.34 7.12
CA PRO A 13 -32.36 -31.21 5.71
C PRO A 13 -33.48 -31.52 4.71
N PHE A 14 -33.44 -30.93 3.51
CA PHE A 14 -34.25 -31.28 2.32
C PHE A 14 -33.46 -30.86 1.07
N GLY A 15 -33.37 -31.60 -0.02
CA GLY A 15 -34.00 -32.87 -0.37
C GLY A 15 -33.31 -33.50 -1.58
N LEU A 16 -33.62 -34.79 -1.76
CA LEU A 16 -33.29 -35.60 -2.92
C LEU A 16 -33.82 -34.97 -4.21
N PHE A 17 -33.04 -35.04 -5.29
CA PHE A 17 -33.59 -35.06 -6.64
C PHE A 17 -33.17 -36.33 -7.37
N THR A 18 -34.20 -36.92 -7.95
CA THR A 18 -34.30 -38.25 -8.55
C THR A 18 -33.68 -38.29 -9.95
N THR A 19 -33.01 -39.41 -10.20
CA THR A 19 -32.77 -40.16 -11.44
C THR A 19 -33.31 -39.59 -12.76
N LEU A 20 -32.42 -39.46 -13.76
CA LEU A 20 -32.79 -39.82 -15.14
C LEU A 20 -31.65 -40.61 -15.81
N LEU A 21 -31.97 -41.87 -16.08
CA LEU A 21 -31.20 -42.83 -16.86
C LEU A 21 -31.35 -42.45 -18.34
N GLY A 22 -30.26 -42.02 -18.99
CA GLY A 22 -30.19 -41.75 -20.42
C GLY A 22 -29.24 -42.73 -21.10
N ILE A 23 -29.82 -43.65 -21.86
CA ILE A 23 -29.15 -44.73 -22.60
C ILE A 23 -28.68 -44.22 -23.98
N CYS A 24 -27.53 -44.76 -24.41
CA CYS A 24 -27.02 -44.89 -25.78
C CYS A 24 -26.66 -43.63 -26.60
N ALA A 25 -25.35 -43.46 -26.84
CA ALA A 25 -24.79 -43.62 -28.18
C ALA A 25 -23.25 -43.75 -28.09
N VAL A 26 -22.74 -44.95 -28.36
CA VAL A 26 -21.30 -45.14 -28.63
C VAL A 26 -21.05 -44.64 -30.05
N ALA A 27 -20.56 -43.41 -30.17
CA ALA A 27 -20.04 -42.88 -31.42
C ALA A 27 -18.63 -43.44 -31.63
N VAL A 28 -18.49 -44.33 -32.62
CA VAL A 28 -17.20 -44.76 -33.16
C VAL A 28 -16.58 -43.55 -33.86
N MET A 29 -15.56 -42.96 -33.24
CA MET A 29 -14.76 -41.88 -33.81
C MET A 29 -13.79 -42.47 -34.84
N PRO A 30 -13.70 -41.92 -36.07
CA PRO A 30 -12.67 -42.31 -37.03
C PRO A 30 -11.32 -41.75 -36.59
N THR A 31 -10.33 -42.63 -36.45
CA THR A 31 -8.92 -42.27 -36.24
C THR A 31 -8.38 -41.57 -37.48
N ALA A 32 -8.49 -40.25 -37.53
CA ALA A 32 -7.77 -39.44 -38.51
C ALA A 32 -6.33 -39.26 -38.03
N ALA A 33 -5.39 -39.90 -38.73
CA ALA A 33 -3.97 -39.65 -38.56
C ALA A 33 -3.65 -38.20 -38.96
N ALA A 34 -3.50 -37.32 -37.97
CA ALA A 34 -2.94 -36.00 -38.20
C ALA A 34 -1.45 -36.17 -38.53
N SER A 35 -1.12 -35.96 -39.80
CA SER A 35 0.27 -35.77 -40.23
C SER A 35 0.82 -34.54 -39.52
N GLN A 36 1.78 -34.74 -38.64
CA GLN A 36 2.56 -33.65 -38.05
C GLN A 36 3.44 -33.07 -39.15
N THR A 37 2.93 -32.05 -39.83
CA THR A 37 3.75 -31.17 -40.65
C THR A 37 4.69 -30.45 -39.69
N THR A 38 5.97 -30.81 -39.70
CA THR A 38 7.06 -30.07 -39.07
C THR A 38 7.26 -28.75 -39.79
N GLY A 39 6.29 -27.84 -39.63
CA GLY A 39 6.48 -26.43 -39.94
C GLY A 39 7.25 -25.81 -38.78
N THR A 40 8.45 -25.31 -39.05
CA THR A 40 9.16 -24.40 -38.16
C THR A 40 8.17 -23.32 -37.69
N PRO A 41 7.94 -23.15 -36.37
CA PRO A 41 7.08 -22.08 -35.92
C PRO A 41 7.64 -20.75 -36.44
N PRO A 42 6.80 -19.82 -36.92
CA PRO A 42 7.26 -18.48 -37.24
C PRO A 42 8.01 -17.93 -36.01
N PRO A 43 9.07 -17.12 -36.22
CA PRO A 43 9.77 -16.51 -35.09
C PRO A 43 8.72 -15.84 -34.21
N ALA A 44 8.75 -16.16 -32.91
CA ALA A 44 7.89 -15.52 -31.93
C ALA A 44 8.05 -14.01 -32.14
N VAL A 45 6.97 -13.35 -32.55
CA VAL A 45 6.93 -11.89 -32.59
C VAL A 45 7.19 -11.48 -31.15
N ASP A 46 8.31 -10.79 -30.96
CA ASP A 46 8.84 -10.37 -29.68
C ASP A 46 7.74 -9.57 -28.96
N ALA A 47 7.09 -10.16 -27.96
CA ALA A 47 6.04 -9.51 -27.20
C ALA A 47 6.61 -8.48 -26.20
N SER A 48 7.86 -8.03 -26.39
CA SER A 48 8.68 -7.35 -25.39
C SER A 48 8.88 -5.85 -25.62
N ASP A 49 8.31 -5.26 -26.68
CA ASP A 49 8.48 -3.83 -26.98
C ASP A 49 7.40 -2.92 -26.35
N GLU A 50 6.37 -3.46 -25.70
CA GLU A 50 5.39 -2.61 -25.02
C GLU A 50 5.93 -2.14 -23.66
N PRO A 51 5.95 -0.81 -23.39
CA PRO A 51 6.38 -0.27 -22.10
C PRO A 51 5.58 -0.88 -20.95
N THR A 52 6.24 -1.17 -19.83
CA THR A 52 5.56 -1.62 -18.63
C THR A 52 4.57 -0.54 -18.18
N PRO A 53 3.28 -0.87 -18.02
CA PRO A 53 2.30 0.12 -17.60
C PRO A 53 2.64 0.67 -16.21
N GLU A 54 2.43 1.98 -16.03
CA GLU A 54 2.63 2.66 -14.75
C GLU A 54 1.73 2.04 -13.67
N GLN A 55 2.34 1.64 -12.55
CA GLN A 55 1.65 0.98 -11.45
C GLN A 55 1.34 1.98 -10.34
N ARG A 56 0.06 2.13 -9.95
CA ARG A 56 -0.33 3.03 -8.85
C ARG A 56 -0.07 2.39 -7.49
N TYR A 57 0.11 3.20 -6.46
CA TYR A 57 0.35 2.72 -5.10
C TYR A 57 -0.82 1.86 -4.59
N GLY A 58 -2.06 2.27 -4.89
CA GLY A 58 -3.27 1.57 -4.45
C GLY A 58 -3.43 0.15 -5.01
N ASP A 59 -2.79 -0.16 -6.14
CA ASP A 59 -2.87 -1.48 -6.78
C ASP A 59 -2.07 -2.56 -6.02
N TRP A 60 -1.07 -2.13 -5.26
CA TRP A 60 -0.09 -3.02 -4.59
C TRP A 60 -0.25 -3.08 -3.09
N VAL A 61 -0.81 -2.03 -2.49
CA VAL A 61 -0.96 -1.98 -1.06
C VAL A 61 -2.20 -2.75 -0.66
N ARG A 62 -1.99 -3.77 0.17
CA ARG A 62 -3.07 -4.44 0.88
C ARG A 62 -3.88 -3.36 1.60
N ARG A 63 -5.21 -3.40 1.47
CA ARG A 63 -6.12 -2.46 2.16
C ARG A 63 -5.58 -2.14 3.55
N LEU A 64 -5.43 -0.85 3.85
CA LEU A 64 -4.91 -0.38 5.13
C LEU A 64 -5.60 -1.09 6.29
N ASP A 65 -4.84 -1.36 7.36
CA ASP A 65 -5.35 -2.04 8.55
C ASP A 65 -6.56 -1.32 9.16
N PHE A 66 -6.57 0.01 9.04
CA PHE A 66 -7.63 0.87 9.54
C PHE A 66 -8.22 1.77 8.45
N ARG A 67 -9.41 2.30 8.71
CA ARG A 67 -10.03 3.31 7.84
C ARG A 67 -9.24 4.64 7.91
N PRO A 68 -9.29 5.49 6.87
CA PRO A 68 -8.58 6.77 6.88
C PRO A 68 -8.86 7.64 8.11
N GLN A 69 -10.07 7.57 8.65
CA GLN A 69 -10.51 8.32 9.84
C GLN A 69 -9.74 7.94 11.10
N GLU A 70 -9.30 6.69 11.24
CA GLU A 70 -8.51 6.24 12.39
C GLU A 70 -7.13 6.90 12.39
N TYR A 71 -6.46 6.92 11.23
CA TYR A 71 -5.17 7.59 11.09
C TYR A 71 -5.28 9.10 11.30
N ALA A 72 -6.34 9.73 10.77
CA ALA A 72 -6.65 11.13 11.03
C ALA A 72 -6.82 11.38 12.54
N PHE A 73 -7.62 10.56 13.23
CA PHE A 73 -7.81 10.66 14.67
C PHE A 73 -6.50 10.55 15.47
N ARG A 74 -5.62 9.59 15.11
CA ARG A 74 -4.31 9.43 15.75
C ARG A 74 -3.44 10.67 15.60
N ARG A 75 -3.39 11.26 14.40
CA ARG A 75 -2.64 12.50 14.14
C ARG A 75 -3.23 13.68 14.90
N SER A 76 -4.55 13.86 14.88
CA SER A 76 -5.23 14.92 15.65
C SER A 76 -4.99 14.78 17.16
N ASN A 77 -4.98 13.55 17.69
CA ASN A 77 -4.68 13.30 19.10
C ASN A 77 -3.25 13.71 19.45
N MET A 78 -2.26 13.37 18.62
CA MET A 78 -0.88 13.80 18.82
C MET A 78 -0.73 15.32 18.69
N ILE A 79 -1.37 15.95 17.70
CA ILE A 79 -1.41 17.41 17.54
C ILE A 79 -1.97 18.09 18.81
N ARG A 80 -3.05 17.55 19.38
CA ARG A 80 -3.62 18.02 20.66
C ARG A 80 -2.60 17.93 21.79
N LEU A 81 -1.89 16.80 21.93
CA LEU A 81 -0.86 16.62 22.97
C LEU A 81 0.34 17.56 22.78
N LEU A 82 0.75 17.82 21.53
CA LEU A 82 1.79 18.82 21.23
C LEU A 82 1.35 20.22 21.67
N ARG A 83 0.10 20.59 21.41
CA ARG A 83 -0.48 21.87 21.85
C ARG A 83 -0.49 22.01 23.36
N GLU A 84 -0.92 20.96 24.07
CA GLU A 84 -0.93 20.89 25.54
C GLU A 84 0.49 20.96 26.15
N SER A 85 1.51 20.56 25.39
CA SER A 85 2.92 20.61 25.80
C SER A 85 3.70 21.82 25.25
N GLY A 86 3.00 22.90 24.89
CA GLY A 86 3.62 24.17 24.49
C GLY A 86 3.77 24.36 22.96
N GLY A 87 3.06 23.59 22.15
CA GLY A 87 3.02 23.73 20.69
C GLY A 87 4.25 23.18 19.97
N GLY A 88 4.48 23.68 18.75
CA GLY A 88 5.55 23.25 17.87
C GLY A 88 5.18 22.10 16.96
N MET A 89 6.19 21.33 16.53
CA MET A 89 6.02 20.26 15.54
C MET A 89 6.66 18.94 15.98
N MET A 90 6.08 17.84 15.52
CA MET A 90 6.66 16.49 15.58
C MET A 90 7.03 16.03 14.17
N ILE A 91 8.24 15.48 14.04
CA ILE A 91 8.80 14.92 12.82
C ILE A 91 8.85 13.40 13.01
N VAL A 92 8.27 12.66 12.07
CA VAL A 92 8.20 11.20 12.07
C VAL A 92 8.71 10.71 10.70
N PRO A 93 9.96 10.25 10.59
CA PRO A 93 10.52 9.74 9.35
C PRO A 93 9.95 8.35 9.01
N SER A 94 9.90 8.03 7.73
CA SER A 94 9.70 6.66 7.25
C SER A 94 11.03 5.89 7.24
N SER A 95 10.93 4.59 6.95
CA SER A 95 12.06 3.76 6.57
C SER A 95 12.69 4.26 5.26
N ASP A 96 13.97 3.98 5.07
CA ASP A 96 14.79 4.43 3.93
C ASP A 96 14.65 3.53 2.69
N GLY A 97 13.71 2.59 2.71
CA GLY A 97 13.41 1.69 1.59
C GLY A 97 14.50 0.66 1.25
N ARG A 98 15.63 0.63 1.97
CA ARG A 98 16.69 -0.34 1.70
C ARG A 98 16.30 -1.69 2.27
N THR A 99 16.15 -2.67 1.38
CA THR A 99 15.93 -4.05 1.78
C THR A 99 17.14 -4.87 1.40
N HIS A 100 17.86 -5.43 2.37
CA HIS A 100 19.08 -6.21 2.14
C HIS A 100 18.73 -7.64 1.69
N GLY A 101 17.81 -7.77 0.74
CA GLY A 101 17.23 -9.05 0.30
C GLY A 101 15.91 -9.45 1.01
N ASP A 102 15.48 -8.67 2.00
CA ASP A 102 14.22 -8.92 2.74
C ASP A 102 13.02 -8.17 2.16
N THR A 103 11.82 -8.45 2.69
CA THR A 103 10.63 -7.63 2.43
C THR A 103 10.77 -6.27 3.12
N PHE A 104 10.33 -5.20 2.46
CA PHE A 104 10.31 -3.87 3.05
C PHE A 104 9.52 -3.84 4.37
N ARG A 105 10.10 -3.19 5.38
CA ARG A 105 9.47 -2.93 6.67
C ARG A 105 9.48 -1.44 6.96
N GLN A 106 8.32 -0.93 7.34
CA GLN A 106 8.12 0.45 7.72
C GLN A 106 8.50 0.67 9.20
N LEU A 107 8.89 1.89 9.56
CA LEU A 107 9.05 2.27 10.96
C LEU A 107 7.70 2.31 11.66
N GLY A 108 7.64 1.74 12.87
CA GLY A 108 6.38 1.51 13.59
C GLY A 108 5.55 2.78 13.80
N ASP A 109 6.20 3.89 14.17
CA ASP A 109 5.49 5.16 14.40
C ASP A 109 4.99 5.81 13.11
N PHE A 110 5.77 5.76 12.04
CA PHE A 110 5.30 6.23 10.74
C PHE A 110 4.10 5.41 10.27
N TRP A 111 4.18 4.09 10.41
CA TRP A 111 3.07 3.17 10.13
C TRP A 111 1.84 3.47 10.99
N TYR A 112 2.04 3.72 12.29
CA TYR A 112 0.96 4.01 13.22
C TYR A 112 0.15 5.24 12.83
N TYR A 113 0.80 6.30 12.35
CA TYR A 113 0.15 7.55 11.97
C TYR A 113 -0.38 7.61 10.53
N THR A 114 0.14 6.76 9.63
CA THR A 114 -0.17 6.87 8.19
C THR A 114 -0.77 5.60 7.59
N GLY A 115 -0.39 4.43 8.08
CA GLY A 115 -0.62 3.16 7.41
C GLY A 115 0.09 3.05 6.05
N LEU A 116 1.07 3.90 5.74
CA LEU A 116 1.71 3.91 4.43
C LEU A 116 3.07 3.20 4.45
N GLU A 117 3.32 2.39 3.41
CA GLU A 117 4.58 1.69 3.12
C GLU A 117 5.42 2.46 2.09
N VAL A 118 5.49 3.78 2.26
CA VAL A 118 6.31 4.65 1.41
C VAL A 118 7.70 4.86 2.02
N PRO A 119 8.78 4.77 1.21
CA PRO A 119 10.14 5.02 1.66
C PRO A 119 10.52 6.50 1.57
N ASN A 120 11.65 6.89 2.18
CA ASN A 120 12.27 8.21 2.08
C ASN A 120 11.31 9.40 2.26
N SER A 121 10.34 9.22 3.16
CA SER A 121 9.27 10.16 3.42
C SER A 121 9.32 10.65 4.87
N VAL A 122 8.72 11.79 5.14
CA VAL A 122 8.67 12.38 6.48
C VAL A 122 7.27 12.94 6.74
N LEU A 123 6.63 12.45 7.79
CA LEU A 123 5.40 13.04 8.31
C LEU A 123 5.75 14.15 9.31
N VAL A 124 5.15 15.31 9.12
CA VAL A 124 5.20 16.44 10.06
C VAL A 124 3.81 16.65 10.64
N LEU A 125 3.72 16.67 11.97
CA LEU A 125 2.53 17.07 12.72
C LEU A 125 2.78 18.48 13.27
N ASP A 126 2.13 19.49 12.69
CA ASP A 126 2.31 20.91 13.03
C ASP A 126 1.16 21.37 13.93
N ALA A 127 1.41 21.47 15.24
CA ALA A 127 0.40 21.85 16.21
C ALA A 127 0.08 23.35 16.19
N ASP A 128 1.03 24.17 15.75
CA ASP A 128 0.84 25.61 15.62
C ASP A 128 -0.14 25.93 14.47
N ARG A 129 -0.23 25.05 13.46
CA ARG A 129 -1.12 25.20 12.29
C ARG A 129 -2.23 24.17 12.19
N ASP A 130 -2.34 23.28 13.18
CA ASP A 130 -3.35 22.23 13.25
C ASP A 130 -3.44 21.37 11.97
N ARG A 131 -2.29 20.90 11.48
CA ARG A 131 -2.21 20.17 10.20
C ARG A 131 -1.17 19.07 10.23
N SER A 132 -1.40 18.01 9.45
CA SER A 132 -0.37 17.05 9.10
C SER A 132 0.10 17.22 7.65
N ILE A 133 1.40 17.06 7.44
CA ILE A 133 2.08 17.28 6.17
C ILE A 133 2.94 16.06 5.91
N LEU A 134 2.75 15.39 4.78
CA LEU A 134 3.64 14.32 4.33
C LEU A 134 4.58 14.85 3.24
N PHE A 135 5.86 14.85 3.54
CA PHE A 135 6.93 15.04 2.57
C PHE A 135 7.30 13.67 2.00
N LEU A 136 7.26 13.51 0.68
CA LEU A 136 7.51 12.23 0.00
C LEU A 136 8.21 12.47 -1.34
N PRO A 137 9.04 11.53 -1.82
CA PRO A 137 9.63 11.64 -3.14
C PRO A 137 8.53 11.58 -4.23
N PRO A 138 8.77 12.14 -5.42
CA PRO A 138 7.81 12.09 -6.51
C PRO A 138 7.49 10.65 -6.94
N THR A 139 8.49 9.79 -6.86
CA THR A 139 8.45 8.39 -7.34
C THR A 139 9.06 7.44 -6.30
N ASP A 140 8.55 6.22 -6.25
CA ASP A 140 9.12 5.11 -5.48
C ASP A 140 10.29 4.46 -6.24
N TYR A 141 11.50 4.86 -5.91
CA TYR A 141 12.74 4.39 -6.53
C TYR A 141 12.99 2.89 -6.32
N ARG A 142 12.30 2.21 -5.40
CA ARG A 142 12.44 0.74 -5.23
C ARG A 142 11.96 -0.03 -6.47
N PHE A 143 11.13 0.61 -7.29
CA PHE A 143 10.56 0.05 -8.52
C PHE A 143 11.12 0.73 -9.78
N GLU A 144 12.18 1.53 -9.63
CA GLU A 144 12.83 2.25 -10.73
C GLU A 144 14.16 1.59 -11.08
N ASN A 145 14.46 1.47 -12.38
CA ASN A 145 15.78 1.12 -12.86
C ASN A 145 16.21 2.11 -13.96
N PRO A 146 17.18 3.01 -13.67
CA PRO A 146 17.65 4.00 -14.65
C PRO A 146 18.21 3.38 -15.95
N GLY A 147 18.72 2.14 -15.89
CA GLY A 147 19.22 1.42 -17.07
C GLY A 147 18.14 0.71 -17.89
N ARG A 148 16.92 0.60 -17.34
CA ARG A 148 15.76 -0.06 -17.96
C ARG A 148 14.45 0.71 -17.67
N PRO A 149 14.35 1.99 -18.04
CA PRO A 149 13.21 2.83 -17.66
C PRO A 149 11.88 2.35 -18.24
N ASN A 150 11.88 1.65 -19.37
CA ASN A 150 10.65 1.08 -19.96
C ASN A 150 10.12 -0.12 -19.17
N ASP A 151 10.99 -0.86 -18.49
CA ASP A 151 10.63 -2.04 -17.70
C ASP A 151 10.37 -1.70 -16.23
N PHE A 152 11.07 -0.68 -15.73
CA PHE A 152 11.04 -0.23 -14.35
C PHE A 152 10.96 1.30 -14.30
N PRO A 153 9.81 1.89 -14.66
CA PRO A 153 9.61 3.34 -14.67
C PRO A 153 9.51 3.97 -13.28
N GLY A 154 9.58 3.17 -12.20
CA GLY A 154 9.22 3.60 -10.86
C GLY A 154 7.70 3.60 -10.65
N ARG A 155 7.27 3.93 -9.43
CA ARG A 155 5.84 4.14 -9.12
C ARG A 155 5.58 5.58 -8.69
N PRO A 156 4.58 6.27 -9.26
CA PRO A 156 4.18 7.59 -8.80
C PRO A 156 3.80 7.55 -7.32
N LEU A 157 4.22 8.54 -6.55
CA LEU A 157 3.78 8.73 -5.16
C LEU A 157 3.15 10.11 -4.98
N LEU A 158 3.88 11.19 -5.26
CA LEU A 158 3.40 12.55 -5.00
C LEU A 158 2.15 12.89 -5.83
N ASP A 159 2.13 12.50 -7.10
CA ASP A 159 1.03 12.73 -8.03
C ASP A 159 -0.03 11.60 -8.02
N ASP A 160 0.14 10.59 -7.15
CA ASP A 160 -0.84 9.52 -7.02
C ASP A 160 -2.04 9.97 -6.18
N TYR A 161 -3.15 10.27 -6.85
CA TYR A 161 -4.41 10.66 -6.19
C TYR A 161 -4.99 9.55 -5.31
N GLN A 162 -4.72 8.27 -5.59
CA GLN A 162 -5.17 7.16 -4.77
C GLN A 162 -4.48 7.19 -3.41
N LEU A 163 -3.16 7.41 -3.39
CA LEU A 163 -2.38 7.57 -2.16
C LEU A 163 -2.93 8.70 -1.27
N ARG A 164 -3.35 9.80 -1.89
CA ARG A 164 -3.97 10.94 -1.17
C ARG A 164 -5.31 10.60 -0.54
N SER A 165 -6.06 9.65 -1.11
CA SER A 165 -7.38 9.25 -0.61
C SER A 165 -7.36 8.24 0.54
N ILE A 166 -6.28 7.45 0.68
CA ILE A 166 -6.21 6.35 1.65
C ILE A 166 -5.71 6.75 3.04
N ALA A 167 -4.77 7.70 3.16
CA ALA A 167 -4.17 8.04 4.46
C ALA A 167 -4.86 9.23 5.18
N GLY A 168 -5.69 9.99 4.46
CA GLY A 168 -6.43 11.13 4.97
C GLY A 168 -5.55 12.28 5.47
N ILE A 169 -4.34 12.43 4.93
CA ILE A 169 -3.38 13.48 5.31
C ILE A 169 -3.78 14.80 4.62
N GLU A 170 -3.67 15.93 5.32
CA GLU A 170 -4.19 17.21 4.83
C GLU A 170 -3.29 17.84 3.74
N GLU A 171 -1.98 17.61 3.79
CA GLU A 171 -1.04 18.17 2.82
C GLU A 171 0.03 17.15 2.42
N TYR A 172 0.35 17.14 1.12
CA TYR A 172 1.43 16.38 0.52
C TYR A 172 2.41 17.34 -0.16
N ARG A 173 3.71 17.15 0.03
CA ARG A 173 4.78 17.99 -0.52
C ARG A 173 5.93 17.14 -1.03
N ASP A 174 6.69 17.67 -1.98
CA ASP A 174 7.92 17.02 -2.42
C ASP A 174 8.94 16.95 -1.28
N ALA A 175 9.61 15.81 -1.11
CA ALA A 175 10.64 15.62 -0.10
C ALA A 175 11.78 16.66 -0.20
N SER A 176 12.09 17.17 -1.39
CA SER A 176 13.07 18.24 -1.61
C SER A 176 12.69 19.57 -0.93
N GLU A 177 11.40 19.82 -0.65
CA GLU A 177 10.97 21.03 0.08
C GLU A 177 11.24 20.96 1.59
N PHE A 178 11.57 19.77 2.13
CA PHE A 178 11.59 19.52 3.56
C PHE A 178 12.67 20.34 4.29
N GLU A 179 13.88 20.43 3.74
CA GLU A 179 14.98 21.17 4.36
C GLU A 179 14.66 22.66 4.47
N ASP A 180 14.16 23.26 3.39
CA ASP A 180 13.74 24.66 3.35
C ASP A 180 12.57 24.92 4.30
N PHE A 181 11.62 23.99 4.37
CA PHE A 181 10.51 24.04 5.32
C PHE A 181 11.01 24.06 6.77
N LEU A 182 11.90 23.12 7.14
CA LEU A 182 12.49 23.09 8.47
C LEU A 182 13.32 24.34 8.76
N GLY A 183 14.12 24.81 7.80
CA GLY A 183 14.94 26.01 7.94
C GLY A 183 14.10 27.24 8.28
N ARG A 184 12.92 27.40 7.66
CA ARG A 184 11.97 28.47 8.01
C ARG A 184 11.43 28.33 9.43
N ARG A 185 11.13 27.10 9.86
CA ARG A 185 10.55 26.81 11.18
C ARG A 185 11.56 27.02 12.31
N VAL A 186 12.81 26.60 12.12
CA VAL A 186 13.92 26.85 13.04
C VAL A 186 14.17 28.35 13.20
N ARG A 187 14.21 29.10 12.10
CA ARG A 187 14.32 30.58 12.14
C ARG A 187 13.16 31.23 12.89
N GLY A 188 11.96 30.67 12.76
CA GLY A 188 10.77 31.07 13.51
C GLY A 188 10.76 30.63 14.98
N ARG A 189 11.83 29.95 15.47
CA ARG A 189 11.94 29.40 16.83
C ARG A 189 10.82 28.41 17.18
N THR A 190 10.29 27.70 16.19
CA THR A 190 9.34 26.61 16.41
C THR A 190 10.04 25.45 17.12
N THR A 191 9.46 24.97 18.22
CA THR A 191 9.95 23.77 18.91
C THR A 191 9.81 22.54 18.01
N LEU A 192 10.92 21.85 17.75
CA LEU A 192 10.96 20.63 16.95
C LEU A 192 11.16 19.41 17.85
N ARG A 193 10.33 18.39 17.65
CA ARG A 193 10.47 17.07 18.28
C ARG A 193 10.65 16.05 17.18
N ALA A 194 11.65 15.19 17.28
CA ALA A 194 11.86 14.11 16.31
C ALA A 194 11.60 12.77 17.00
N ASN A 195 10.72 11.98 16.42
CA ASN A 195 10.58 10.58 16.77
C ASN A 195 11.26 9.77 15.67
N LEU A 196 12.44 9.22 15.96
CA LEU A 196 13.23 8.46 14.98
C LEU A 196 12.64 7.07 14.67
N GLY A 197 11.53 6.72 15.32
CA GLY A 197 10.84 5.46 15.14
C GLY A 197 11.53 4.29 15.83
N VAL A 198 10.80 3.18 15.88
CA VAL A 198 11.32 1.86 16.25
C VAL A 198 11.17 0.97 15.02
N PRO A 199 12.17 0.12 14.69
CA PRO A 199 11.99 -0.92 13.68
C PRO A 199 10.73 -1.74 13.99
N GLY A 200 9.85 -1.89 13.00
CA GLY A 200 8.62 -2.68 13.10
C GLY A 200 8.83 -4.17 12.89
#